data_AF-A0A0D6QE10-F1
#
_entry.id   AF-A0A0D6QE10-F1
#
_cell.length_a   1.000
_cell.length_b   1.000
_cell.length_c   1.000
_cell.angle_alpha   90.00
_cell.angle_beta   90.00
_cell.angle_gamma   90.00
#
_symmetry.space_group_name_H-M   'P 1'
#
loop_
_entity.id
_entity.type
_entity.pdbx_description
1 polymer ?
#
loop_
_entity_poly.entity_id
_entity_poly.type
_entity_poly.pdbx_seq_one_letter_code
_entity_poly.pdbx_strand_id
1 'polypeptide(L)'
;MARIPRFALVERDSSNHCTWRAHDFEHVLEVTGARDKFLELLGRYKDRYGVEINSYCLMGTHPHVTCTTRRDQEQFSRFWQVLNGQFARWYNKRRDRRGQVVMERMRSPRMQAEGAHQLTVMRYGDLNPVRAGLVKSPKDWKWSSYRHYAFGEPDPLIDDAPEYLALGNNGPQRRKAYQALFALPLSESLRRRRIDLVEYPFVGDAHWVMHRLDEAGLSPPD
;
A
#
# COMPACT_ATOMS: atom_id res chain seq x y z
N MET A 1 20.08 -1.85 -8.71
CA MET A 1 19.42 -0.96 -9.69
C MET A 1 19.35 0.45 -9.11
N ALA A 2 19.73 1.47 -9.89
CA ALA A 2 19.62 2.86 -9.45
C ALA A 2 18.16 3.19 -9.15
N ARG A 3 17.93 3.96 -8.08
CA ARG A 3 16.58 4.21 -7.59
C ARG A 3 15.91 5.30 -8.42
N ILE A 4 14.75 4.96 -8.99
CA ILE A 4 14.02 5.86 -9.88
C ILE A 4 13.58 7.12 -9.10
N PRO A 5 13.85 8.33 -9.65
CA PRO A 5 13.41 9.57 -9.04
C PRO A 5 11.90 9.58 -8.87
N ARG A 6 11.42 10.05 -7.71
CA ARG A 6 9.98 9.98 -7.41
C ARG A 6 9.14 10.86 -8.34
N PHE A 7 9.70 11.92 -8.92
CA PHE A 7 9.00 12.76 -9.90
C PHE A 7 8.59 11.98 -11.17
N ALA A 8 9.24 10.86 -11.50
CA ALA A 8 8.84 10.00 -12.61
C ALA A 8 7.68 9.04 -12.26
N LEU A 9 7.44 8.85 -10.95
CA LEU A 9 6.47 7.88 -10.42
C LEU A 9 5.22 8.53 -9.83
N VAL A 10 5.31 9.81 -9.45
CA VAL A 10 4.27 10.50 -8.71
C VAL A 10 3.97 11.81 -9.41
N GLU A 11 2.71 11.96 -9.79
CA GLU A 11 2.13 13.20 -10.29
C GLU A 11 0.75 13.38 -9.65
N ARG A 12 0.15 14.54 -9.84
CA ARG A 12 -1.21 14.78 -9.34
C ARG A 12 -2.15 13.69 -9.89
N ASP A 13 -2.99 13.17 -9.02
CA ASP A 13 -3.97 12.12 -9.26
C ASP A 13 -3.39 10.73 -9.59
N SER A 14 -2.07 10.54 -9.47
CA SER A 14 -1.48 9.20 -9.59
C SER A 14 -1.71 8.36 -8.34
N SER A 15 -2.16 7.11 -8.55
CA SER A 15 -2.25 6.11 -7.50
C SER A 15 -0.92 5.33 -7.39
N ASN A 16 -0.42 5.15 -6.17
CA ASN A 16 0.84 4.48 -5.90
C ASN A 16 0.69 3.40 -4.83
N HIS A 17 1.48 2.34 -4.97
CA HIS A 17 1.65 1.33 -3.93
C HIS A 17 2.85 1.70 -3.04
N CYS A 18 2.59 2.15 -1.83
CA CYS A 18 3.63 2.60 -0.92
C CYS A 18 4.04 1.50 0.07
N THR A 19 5.33 1.22 0.14
CA THR A 19 5.89 0.30 1.12
C THR A 19 7.30 0.71 1.56
N TRP A 20 7.66 0.30 2.78
CA TRP A 20 9.00 0.43 3.32
C TRP A 20 9.31 -0.77 4.20
N ARG A 21 10.59 -1.12 4.34
CA ARG A 21 11.04 -2.21 5.22
C ARG A 21 11.64 -1.64 6.49
N ALA A 22 11.37 -2.30 7.62
CA ALA A 22 12.03 -2.01 8.88
C ALA A 22 13.53 -2.28 8.78
N HIS A 23 14.32 -1.48 9.49
CA HIS A 23 15.76 -1.73 9.65
C HIS A 23 15.97 -3.14 10.24
N ASP A 24 16.96 -3.86 9.72
CA ASP A 24 17.29 -5.26 10.06
C ASP A 24 16.10 -6.24 10.01
N PHE A 25 15.07 -5.92 9.22
CA PHE A 25 13.83 -6.70 9.16
C PHE A 25 13.18 -6.90 10.54
N GLU A 26 13.40 -5.97 11.47
CA GLU A 26 12.76 -6.02 12.79
C GLU A 26 11.24 -6.00 12.65
N HIS A 27 10.55 -6.74 13.53
CA HIS A 27 9.09 -6.76 13.62
C HIS A 27 8.55 -5.51 14.33
N VAL A 28 8.92 -4.32 13.84
CA VAL A 28 8.62 -3.02 14.45
C VAL A 28 7.12 -2.74 14.56
N LEU A 29 6.31 -3.29 13.65
CA LEU A 29 4.85 -3.15 13.66
C LEU A 29 4.16 -4.19 14.56
N GLU A 30 4.86 -5.19 15.08
CA GLU A 30 4.28 -6.11 16.08
C GLU A 30 4.38 -5.60 17.51
N VAL A 31 5.14 -4.52 17.72
CA VAL A 31 5.24 -3.87 19.02
C VAL A 31 3.89 -3.31 19.43
N THR A 32 3.51 -3.53 20.69
CA THR A 32 2.22 -3.09 21.23
C THR A 32 1.96 -1.61 20.95
N GLY A 33 0.87 -1.34 20.23
CA GLY A 33 0.43 -0.01 19.80
C GLY A 33 1.09 0.53 18.54
N ALA A 34 2.02 -0.18 17.90
CA ALA A 34 2.75 0.32 16.74
C ALA A 34 1.87 0.42 15.50
N ARG A 35 1.04 -0.58 15.22
CA ARG A 35 0.08 -0.53 14.10
C ARG A 35 -0.95 0.56 14.31
N ASP A 36 -1.52 0.66 15.50
CA ASP A 36 -2.44 1.74 15.87
C ASP A 36 -1.80 3.10 15.66
N LYS A 37 -0.56 3.28 16.14
CA LYS A 37 0.19 4.53 15.96
C LYS A 37 0.44 4.85 14.49
N PHE A 38 0.78 3.85 13.69
CA PHE A 38 1.01 4.05 12.26
C PHE A 38 -0.28 4.50 11.54
N LEU A 39 -1.43 3.86 11.84
CA LEU A 39 -2.74 4.24 11.31
C LEU A 39 -3.17 5.64 11.79
N GLU A 40 -2.94 5.98 13.06
CA GLU A 40 -3.16 7.33 13.60
C GLU A 40 -2.38 8.38 12.80
N LEU A 41 -1.09 8.11 12.51
CA LEU A 41 -0.24 9.04 11.78
C LEU A 41 -0.64 9.16 10.29
N LEU A 42 -1.09 8.07 9.66
CA LEU A 42 -1.69 8.13 8.31
C LEU A 42 -2.89 9.09 8.31
N GLY A 43 -3.86 8.86 9.19
CA GLY A 43 -5.07 9.69 9.30
C GLY A 43 -4.77 11.14 9.67
N ARG A 44 -3.80 11.37 10.56
CA ARG A 44 -3.41 12.72 11.00
C ARG A 44 -2.85 13.59 9.87
N TYR A 45 -2.14 12.99 8.92
CA TYR A 45 -1.38 13.76 7.93
C TYR A 45 -1.96 13.68 6.51
N LYS A 46 -2.83 12.72 6.20
CA LYS A 46 -3.34 12.51 4.84
C LYS A 46 -3.95 13.78 4.23
N ASP A 47 -4.84 14.46 4.94
CA ASP A 47 -5.53 15.66 4.42
C ASP A 47 -4.60 16.86 4.29
N ARG A 48 -3.71 17.04 5.27
CA ARG A 48 -2.72 18.14 5.29
C ARG A 48 -1.88 18.17 4.01
N TYR A 49 -1.51 17.00 3.51
CA TYR A 49 -0.65 16.84 2.34
C TYR A 49 -1.42 16.44 1.06
N GLY A 50 -2.74 16.29 1.13
CA GLY A 50 -3.58 15.89 0.00
C GLY A 50 -3.25 14.49 -0.50
N VAL A 51 -3.26 13.51 0.41
CA VAL A 51 -3.10 12.10 0.10
C VAL A 51 -4.41 11.40 0.47
N GLU A 52 -4.95 10.62 -0.46
CA GLU A 52 -6.10 9.74 -0.21
C GLU A 52 -5.58 8.33 0.06
N ILE A 53 -6.00 7.71 1.15
CA ILE A 53 -5.59 6.35 1.52
C ILE A 53 -6.62 5.38 0.98
N ASN A 54 -6.30 4.67 -0.09
CA ASN A 54 -7.24 3.76 -0.72
C ASN A 54 -7.26 2.39 -0.06
N SER A 55 -6.12 1.86 0.37
CA SER A 55 -6.08 0.59 1.11
C SER A 55 -4.83 0.49 1.95
N TYR A 56 -4.86 -0.40 2.95
CA TYR A 56 -3.66 -0.75 3.68
C TYR A 56 -3.65 -2.21 4.13
N CYS A 57 -2.45 -2.75 4.34
CA CYS A 57 -2.20 -3.97 5.09
C CYS A 57 -0.87 -3.83 5.84
N LEU A 58 -0.92 -3.82 7.16
CA LEU A 58 0.27 -3.68 8.01
C LEU A 58 0.81 -5.07 8.40
N MET A 59 1.98 -5.43 7.87
CA MET A 59 2.68 -6.66 8.23
C MET A 59 3.47 -6.45 9.54
N GLY A 60 4.38 -7.37 9.90
CA GLY A 60 5.27 -7.19 11.06
C GLY A 60 6.45 -6.26 10.77
N THR A 61 7.02 -6.35 9.57
CA THR A 61 8.28 -5.68 9.20
C THR A 61 8.09 -4.55 8.17
N HIS A 62 6.88 -4.38 7.63
CA HIS A 62 6.59 -3.39 6.60
C HIS A 62 5.07 -3.17 6.46
N PRO A 63 4.63 -1.98 6.01
CA PRO A 63 3.28 -1.77 5.55
C PRO A 63 3.16 -1.87 4.03
N HIS A 64 1.98 -2.22 3.56
CA HIS A 64 1.50 -1.99 2.21
C HIS A 64 0.38 -0.96 2.28
N VAL A 65 0.51 0.16 1.57
CA VAL A 65 -0.51 1.20 1.52
C VAL A 65 -0.73 1.59 0.07
N THR A 66 -1.94 1.47 -0.47
CA THR A 66 -2.25 2.13 -1.74
C THR A 66 -2.84 3.50 -1.45
N CYS A 67 -2.35 4.51 -2.16
CA CYS A 67 -2.83 5.87 -2.00
C CYS A 67 -2.79 6.64 -3.30
N THR A 68 -3.66 7.64 -3.43
CA THR A 68 -3.65 8.58 -4.54
C THR A 68 -3.27 9.95 -4.03
N THR A 69 -2.38 10.64 -4.72
CA THR A 69 -2.04 12.03 -4.36
C THR A 69 -2.94 13.01 -5.10
N ARG A 70 -3.41 14.05 -4.41
CA ARG A 70 -4.19 15.16 -4.97
C ARG A 70 -3.37 16.44 -5.13
N ARG A 71 -2.08 16.36 -4.83
CA ARG A 71 -1.10 17.44 -4.93
C ARG A 71 0.11 16.96 -5.73
N ASP A 72 1.15 17.79 -5.77
CA ASP A 72 2.39 17.44 -6.43
C ASP A 72 3.21 16.37 -5.67
N GLN A 73 4.26 15.90 -6.33
CA GLN A 73 5.20 14.93 -5.79
C GLN A 73 5.94 15.40 -4.53
N GLU A 74 6.12 16.71 -4.35
CA GLU A 74 6.79 17.25 -3.18
C GLU A 74 5.93 17.05 -1.93
N GLN A 75 4.64 17.38 -2.01
CA GLN A 75 3.68 17.16 -0.91
C GLN A 75 3.55 15.68 -0.57
N PHE A 76 3.47 14.80 -1.58
CA PHE A 76 3.48 13.36 -1.37
C PHE A 76 4.75 12.88 -0.65
N SER A 77 5.91 13.44 -0.99
CA SER A 77 7.17 13.07 -0.34
C SER A 77 7.25 13.57 1.09
N ARG A 78 6.79 14.81 1.34
CA ARG A 78 6.70 15.40 2.68
C ARG A 78 5.75 14.61 3.58
N PHE A 79 4.61 14.14 3.07
CA PHE A 79 3.70 13.25 3.78
C PHE A 79 4.42 12.03 4.36
N TRP A 80 5.09 11.25 3.50
CA TRP A 80 5.79 10.05 3.93
C TRP A 80 7.00 10.34 4.82
N GLN A 81 7.73 11.43 4.56
CA GLN A 81 8.86 11.84 5.39
C GLN A 81 8.41 12.16 6.82
N VAL A 82 7.35 12.96 6.96
CA VAL A 82 6.81 13.36 8.26
C VAL A 82 6.24 12.14 8.98
N LEU A 83 5.40 11.35 8.30
CA LEU A 83 4.79 10.16 8.88
C LEU A 83 5.84 9.17 9.41
N ASN A 84 6.79 8.77 8.56
CA ASN A 84 7.82 7.80 8.94
C ASN A 84 8.75 8.36 10.01
N GLY A 85 9.08 9.66 9.96
CA GLY A 85 9.88 10.33 10.97
C GLY A 85 9.19 10.35 12.34
N GLN A 86 7.89 10.64 12.38
CA GLN A 86 7.11 10.61 13.62
C GLN A 86 6.95 9.19 14.17
N PHE A 87 6.71 8.21 13.30
CA PHE A 87 6.65 6.81 13.69
C PHE A 87 7.99 6.33 14.27
N ALA A 88 9.11 6.62 13.61
CA ALA A 88 10.44 6.25 14.07
C ALA A 88 10.76 6.88 15.44
N ARG A 89 10.44 8.17 15.63
CA ARG A 89 10.62 8.86 16.92
C ARG A 89 9.79 8.23 18.03
N TRP A 90 8.52 7.92 17.76
CA TRP A 90 7.65 7.25 18.72
C TRP A 90 8.17 5.86 19.09
N TYR A 91 8.58 5.08 18.09
CA TYR A 91 9.08 3.72 18.25
C TYR A 91 10.35 3.70 19.10
N ASN A 92 11.34 4.53 18.71
CA ASN A 92 12.61 4.67 19.41
C ASN A 92 12.43 5.08 20.87
N LYS A 93 11.56 6.08 21.14
CA LYS A 93 11.22 6.48 22.52
C LYS A 93 10.61 5.33 23.32
N ARG A 94 9.73 4.53 22.72
CA ARG A 94 9.04 3.42 23.39
C ARG A 94 9.95 2.21 23.64
N ARG A 95 11.01 2.06 22.85
CA ARG A 95 12.02 0.99 22.98
C ARG A 95 13.30 1.44 23.68
N ASP A 96 13.34 2.67 24.21
CA ASP A 96 14.52 3.31 24.78
C ASP A 96 15.77 3.16 23.90
N ARG A 97 15.60 3.34 22.58
CA ARG A 97 16.67 3.21 21.60
C ARG A 97 16.80 4.44 20.73
N ARG A 98 17.90 4.51 19.98
CA ARG A 98 18.16 5.51 18.94
C ARG A 98 18.38 4.80 17.60
N GLY A 99 18.51 5.57 16.52
CA GLY A 99 18.85 5.05 15.20
C GLY A 99 17.65 4.83 14.28
N GLN A 100 17.94 4.17 13.16
CA GLN A 100 17.00 3.99 12.07
C GLN A 100 15.89 2.97 12.44
N VAL A 101 14.67 3.23 11.98
CA VAL A 101 13.52 2.30 12.09
C VAL A 101 13.07 1.86 10.71
N VAL A 102 13.06 2.79 9.76
CA VAL A 102 12.71 2.54 8.36
C VAL A 102 14.01 2.49 7.55
N MET A 103 14.33 1.35 6.95
CA MET A 103 15.63 1.05 6.32
C MET A 103 15.94 1.96 5.11
N GLU A 104 14.93 2.27 4.31
CA GLU A 104 15.10 3.04 3.09
C GLU A 104 14.03 4.13 2.96
N ARG A 105 14.19 5.01 1.96
CA ARG A 105 13.07 5.82 1.48
C ARG A 105 11.87 4.91 1.14
N MET A 106 10.67 5.43 1.27
CA MET A 106 9.43 4.78 0.82
C MET A 106 9.51 4.42 -0.67
N ARG A 107 9.25 3.15 -1.02
CA ARG A 107 8.96 2.72 -2.40
C ARG A 107 7.55 3.15 -2.76
N SER A 108 7.34 3.57 -4.01
CA SER A 108 6.06 4.10 -4.47
C SER A 108 5.81 3.78 -5.94
N PRO A 109 5.76 2.49 -6.36
CA PRO A 109 5.38 2.15 -7.72
C PRO A 109 4.06 2.79 -8.11
N ARG A 110 3.97 3.33 -9.32
CA ARG A 110 2.75 3.93 -9.87
C ARG A 110 1.87 2.84 -10.47
N MET A 111 0.59 2.86 -10.13
CA MET A 111 -0.41 2.00 -10.74
C MET A 111 -1.03 2.72 -11.94
N GLN A 112 -1.26 1.99 -13.02
CA GLN A 112 -2.13 2.44 -14.11
C GLN A 112 -3.55 2.61 -13.55
N ALA A 113 -4.19 3.72 -13.91
CA ALA A 113 -5.47 4.13 -13.32
C ALA A 113 -6.67 3.30 -13.83
N GLU A 114 -6.55 2.74 -15.03
CA GLU A 114 -7.58 1.94 -15.69
C GLU A 114 -7.15 0.46 -15.69
N GLY A 115 -8.08 -0.49 -15.75
CA GLY A 115 -7.73 -1.91 -15.95
C GLY A 115 -7.67 -2.79 -14.70
N ALA A 116 -8.30 -2.39 -13.59
CA ALA A 116 -8.39 -3.17 -12.34
C ALA A 116 -7.02 -3.43 -11.65
N HIS A 117 -6.01 -2.60 -11.94
CA HIS A 117 -4.67 -2.76 -11.38
C HIS A 117 -4.62 -2.35 -9.90
N GLN A 118 -5.40 -1.35 -9.50
CA GLN A 118 -5.48 -0.96 -8.09
C GLN A 118 -6.13 -2.07 -7.27
N LEU A 119 -7.23 -2.68 -7.72
CA LEU A 119 -7.86 -3.85 -7.10
C LEU A 119 -6.90 -5.04 -7.05
N THR A 120 -6.07 -5.24 -8.08
CA THR A 120 -5.03 -6.28 -8.08
C THR A 120 -4.02 -6.07 -6.96
N VAL A 121 -3.56 -4.83 -6.76
CA VAL A 121 -2.63 -4.49 -5.67
C VAL A 121 -3.31 -4.55 -4.29
N MET A 122 -4.55 -4.09 -4.17
CA MET A 122 -5.34 -4.18 -2.94
C MET A 122 -5.52 -5.65 -2.51
N ARG A 123 -5.94 -6.51 -3.45
CA ARG A 123 -6.06 -7.95 -3.25
C ARG A 123 -4.72 -8.59 -2.89
N TYR A 124 -3.63 -8.16 -3.52
CA TYR A 124 -2.29 -8.57 -3.11
C TYR A 124 -2.04 -8.18 -1.65
N GLY A 125 -2.25 -6.92 -1.26
CA GLY A 125 -2.13 -6.44 0.11
C GLY A 125 -2.91 -7.31 1.12
N ASP A 126 -4.20 -7.52 0.88
CA ASP A 126 -5.11 -8.27 1.74
C ASP A 126 -4.73 -9.75 1.90
N LEU A 127 -4.10 -10.35 0.88
CA LEU A 127 -3.64 -11.73 0.92
C LEU A 127 -2.22 -11.90 1.51
N ASN A 128 -1.48 -10.82 1.78
CA ASN A 128 -0.13 -10.92 2.35
C ASN A 128 -0.10 -11.65 3.71
N PRO A 129 -0.99 -11.36 4.67
CA PRO A 129 -1.03 -12.07 5.95
C PRO A 129 -1.28 -13.58 5.79
N VAL A 130 -2.12 -13.95 4.82
CA VAL A 130 -2.41 -15.36 4.52
C VAL A 130 -1.20 -16.03 3.86
N ARG A 131 -0.56 -15.37 2.89
CA ARG A 131 0.70 -15.85 2.27
C ARG A 131 1.82 -16.04 3.28
N ALA A 132 1.90 -15.16 4.27
CA ALA A 132 2.87 -15.25 5.36
C ALA A 132 2.50 -16.29 6.44
N GLY A 133 1.37 -16.98 6.31
CA GLY A 133 0.91 -17.99 7.27
C GLY A 133 0.43 -17.42 8.61
N LEU A 134 0.19 -16.11 8.70
CA LEU A 134 -0.23 -15.43 9.94
C LEU A 134 -1.71 -15.67 10.25
N VAL A 135 -2.54 -15.84 9.22
CA VAL A 135 -3.99 -16.09 9.32
C VAL A 135 -4.45 -17.02 8.19
N LYS A 136 -5.61 -17.66 8.35
CA LYS A 136 -6.20 -18.53 7.33
C LYS A 136 -7.02 -17.78 6.28
N SER A 137 -7.56 -16.62 6.62
CA SER A 137 -8.39 -15.79 5.75
C SER A 137 -8.08 -14.30 5.95
N PRO A 138 -8.16 -13.44 4.90
CA PRO A 138 -7.91 -12.00 5.02
C PRO A 138 -8.77 -11.31 6.08
N LYS A 139 -10.01 -11.77 6.26
CA LYS A 139 -10.94 -11.24 7.29
C LYS A 139 -10.42 -11.36 8.72
N ASP A 140 -9.52 -12.31 8.97
CA ASP A 140 -8.97 -12.58 10.29
C ASP A 140 -7.79 -11.63 10.61
N TRP A 141 -7.29 -10.89 9.62
CA TRP A 141 -6.24 -9.90 9.79
C TRP A 141 -6.84 -8.48 9.94
N LYS A 142 -7.08 -8.08 11.20
CA LYS A 142 -7.67 -6.76 11.52
C LYS A 142 -6.81 -5.56 11.09
N TRP A 143 -5.54 -5.77 10.76
CA TRP A 143 -4.62 -4.69 10.37
C TRP A 143 -4.56 -4.50 8.86
N SER A 144 -5.72 -4.63 8.21
CA SER A 144 -5.92 -4.39 6.78
C SER A 144 -7.28 -3.75 6.51
N SER A 145 -7.39 -3.09 5.37
CA SER A 145 -8.65 -2.53 4.87
C SER A 145 -9.61 -3.59 4.30
N TYR A 146 -9.23 -4.88 4.29
CA TYR A 146 -10.07 -5.95 3.74
C TYR A 146 -11.50 -5.92 4.28
N ARG A 147 -11.67 -5.72 5.60
CA ARG A 147 -13.00 -5.76 6.23
C ARG A 147 -13.88 -4.57 5.84
N HIS A 148 -13.28 -3.42 5.60
CA HIS A 148 -13.98 -2.25 5.05
C HIS A 148 -14.58 -2.60 3.68
N TYR A 149 -13.75 -3.10 2.76
CA TYR A 149 -14.18 -3.41 1.39
C TYR A 149 -15.05 -4.66 1.28
N ALA A 150 -14.78 -5.70 2.05
CA ALA A 150 -15.49 -6.97 1.95
C ALA A 150 -16.79 -7.00 2.78
N PHE A 151 -16.85 -6.29 3.91
CA PHE A 151 -17.97 -6.38 4.85
C PHE A 151 -18.62 -5.03 5.19
N GLY A 152 -18.06 -3.91 4.70
CA GLY A 152 -18.61 -2.59 4.93
C GLY A 152 -18.37 -2.09 6.35
N GLU A 153 -17.32 -2.57 7.01
CA GLU A 153 -16.92 -2.03 8.31
C GLU A 153 -16.47 -0.57 8.17
N PRO A 154 -16.92 0.35 9.03
CA PRO A 154 -16.48 1.74 8.97
C PRO A 154 -14.97 1.83 9.20
N ASP A 155 -14.27 2.52 8.30
CA ASP A 155 -12.87 2.88 8.48
C ASP A 155 -12.68 4.33 8.00
N PRO A 156 -12.60 5.31 8.91
CA PRO A 156 -12.49 6.72 8.53
C PRO A 156 -11.15 7.08 7.87
N LEU A 157 -10.18 6.15 7.88
CA LEU A 157 -8.92 6.35 7.16
C LEU A 157 -9.11 6.24 5.64
N ILE A 158 -10.02 5.37 5.22
CA ILE A 158 -10.13 4.93 3.83
C ILE A 158 -10.92 5.93 2.97
N ASP A 159 -10.32 6.32 1.85
CA ASP A 159 -10.99 6.94 0.72
C ASP A 159 -11.18 5.85 -0.34
N ASP A 160 -12.45 5.45 -0.54
CA ASP A 160 -12.81 4.35 -1.44
C ASP A 160 -12.12 4.46 -2.80
N ALA A 161 -11.40 3.41 -3.19
CA ALA A 161 -10.73 3.35 -4.48
C ALA A 161 -11.75 3.48 -5.64
N PRO A 162 -11.47 4.28 -6.69
CA PRO A 162 -12.36 4.40 -7.84
C PRO A 162 -12.72 3.03 -8.46
N GLU A 163 -11.74 2.12 -8.56
CA GLU A 163 -11.99 0.77 -9.07
C GLU A 163 -12.91 -0.07 -8.17
N TYR A 164 -12.88 0.11 -6.85
CA TYR A 164 -13.85 -0.54 -5.94
C TYR A 164 -15.24 0.05 -6.11
N LEU A 165 -15.35 1.38 -6.25
CA LEU A 165 -16.63 2.05 -6.52
C LEU A 165 -17.27 1.56 -7.83
N ALA A 166 -16.45 1.22 -8.82
CA ALA A 166 -16.86 0.69 -10.11
C ALA A 166 -17.33 -0.79 -10.08
N LEU A 167 -17.08 -1.53 -8.98
CA LEU A 167 -17.51 -2.94 -8.85
C LEU A 167 -19.03 -3.13 -8.77
N GLY A 168 -19.79 -2.06 -8.53
CA GLY A 168 -21.24 -2.13 -8.46
C GLY A 168 -21.89 -0.78 -8.14
N ASN A 169 -23.21 -0.72 -8.33
CA ASN A 169 -23.99 0.51 -8.21
C ASN A 169 -24.36 0.85 -6.76
N ASN A 170 -24.14 -0.07 -5.82
CA ASN A 170 -24.41 0.13 -4.40
C ASN A 170 -23.45 -0.70 -3.52
N GLY A 171 -23.44 -0.38 -2.22
CA GLY A 171 -22.57 -1.04 -1.23
C GLY A 171 -22.67 -2.57 -1.24
N PRO A 172 -23.87 -3.18 -1.14
CA PRO A 172 -24.01 -4.64 -1.22
C PRO A 172 -23.40 -5.29 -2.47
N GLN A 173 -23.60 -4.70 -3.65
CA GLN A 173 -23.03 -5.21 -4.90
C GLN A 173 -21.49 -5.14 -4.88
N ARG A 174 -20.94 -3.99 -4.48
CA ARG A 174 -19.47 -3.80 -4.40
C ARG A 174 -18.82 -4.78 -3.43
N ARG A 175 -19.40 -4.99 -2.24
CA ARG A 175 -18.91 -5.96 -1.26
C ARG A 175 -18.92 -7.39 -1.80
N LYS A 176 -20.02 -7.80 -2.45
CA LYS A 176 -20.14 -9.13 -3.05
C LYS A 176 -19.10 -9.34 -4.15
N ALA A 177 -18.91 -8.34 -5.02
CA ALA A 177 -17.90 -8.37 -6.07
C ALA A 177 -16.48 -8.41 -5.49
N TYR A 178 -16.18 -7.60 -4.47
CA TYR A 178 -14.88 -7.61 -3.81
C TYR A 178 -14.59 -8.96 -3.16
N GLN A 179 -15.54 -9.54 -2.42
CA GLN A 179 -15.42 -10.90 -1.86
C GLN A 179 -15.18 -11.96 -2.94
N ALA A 180 -15.81 -11.82 -4.11
CA ALA A 180 -15.63 -12.75 -5.23
C ALA A 180 -14.18 -12.76 -5.75
N LEU A 181 -13.43 -11.67 -5.60
CA LEU A 181 -11.99 -11.65 -5.90
C LEU A 181 -11.20 -12.65 -5.04
N PHE A 182 -11.74 -13.12 -3.91
CA PHE A 182 -11.09 -14.05 -2.99
C PHE A 182 -11.72 -15.45 -2.99
N ALA A 183 -12.72 -15.70 -3.86
CA ALA A 183 -13.51 -16.92 -3.85
C ALA A 183 -12.74 -18.18 -4.31
N LEU A 184 -11.64 -18.00 -5.04
CA LEU A 184 -10.74 -19.12 -5.34
C LEU A 184 -9.87 -19.40 -4.10
N PRO A 185 -9.77 -20.66 -3.63
CA PRO A 185 -8.73 -21.05 -2.68
C PRO A 185 -7.43 -20.51 -3.23
N LEU A 186 -6.64 -19.80 -2.40
CA LEU A 186 -5.34 -19.23 -2.77
C LEU A 186 -4.61 -20.17 -3.71
N SER A 187 -4.79 -19.95 -5.02
CA SER A 187 -4.20 -20.79 -6.05
C SER A 187 -2.70 -20.63 -5.91
N GLU A 188 -1.93 -21.57 -6.45
CA GLU A 188 -0.47 -21.44 -6.36
C GLU A 188 0.02 -20.09 -6.89
N SER A 189 -0.64 -19.55 -7.92
CA SER A 189 -0.39 -18.20 -8.44
C SER A 189 -0.65 -17.06 -7.45
N LEU A 190 -1.64 -17.18 -6.55
CA LEU A 190 -1.93 -16.17 -5.51
C LEU A 190 -1.08 -16.34 -4.26
N ARG A 191 -0.51 -17.54 -4.05
CA ARG A 191 0.46 -17.82 -2.98
C ARG A 191 1.85 -17.31 -3.31
N ARG A 192 2.19 -17.24 -4.59
CA ARG A 192 3.48 -16.69 -5.04
C ARG A 192 3.56 -15.19 -4.75
N ARG A 193 4.70 -14.76 -4.21
CA ARG A 193 5.02 -13.34 -4.04
C ARG A 193 5.14 -12.69 -5.41
N ARG A 194 4.53 -11.53 -5.58
CA ARG A 194 4.53 -10.74 -6.80
C ARG A 194 5.51 -9.58 -6.67
N ILE A 195 6.72 -9.82 -7.15
CA ILE A 195 7.83 -8.86 -7.08
C ILE A 195 7.50 -7.60 -7.88
N ASP A 196 6.84 -7.76 -9.03
CA ASP A 196 6.38 -6.68 -9.89
C ASP A 196 5.48 -5.66 -9.16
N LEU A 197 4.64 -6.10 -8.23
CA LEU A 197 3.78 -5.20 -7.48
C LEU A 197 4.53 -4.36 -6.44
N VAL A 198 5.79 -4.67 -6.13
CA VAL A 198 6.53 -4.09 -5.00
C VAL A 198 7.86 -3.46 -5.41
N GLU A 199 8.55 -4.09 -6.35
CA GLU A 199 9.92 -3.76 -6.73
C GLU A 199 10.01 -3.03 -8.07
N TYR A 200 9.03 -3.20 -8.96
CA TYR A 200 9.01 -2.52 -10.25
C TYR A 200 8.46 -1.10 -10.06
N PRO A 201 8.85 -0.12 -10.89
CA PRO A 201 8.36 1.25 -10.78
C PRO A 201 6.91 1.46 -11.18
N PHE A 202 6.39 0.58 -12.03
CA PHE A 202 5.09 0.72 -12.67
C PHE A 202 4.33 -0.61 -12.55
N VAL A 203 3.05 -0.52 -12.25
CA VAL A 203 2.13 -1.66 -12.13
C VAL A 203 0.96 -1.40 -13.08
N GLY A 204 0.84 -2.22 -14.11
CA GLY A 204 -0.19 -2.05 -15.13
C GLY A 204 -0.04 -3.07 -16.24
N ASP A 205 -0.73 -2.85 -17.35
CA ASP A 205 -0.59 -3.62 -18.57
C ASP A 205 0.84 -3.52 -19.12
N ALA A 206 1.31 -4.59 -19.76
CA ALA A 206 2.68 -4.66 -20.27
C ALA A 206 3.03 -3.48 -21.19
N HIS A 207 2.14 -3.13 -22.12
CA HIS A 207 2.34 -1.99 -23.03
C HIS A 207 2.46 -0.66 -22.27
N TRP A 208 1.60 -0.43 -21.27
CA TRP A 208 1.63 0.77 -20.46
C TRP A 208 2.91 0.86 -19.61
N VAL A 209 3.30 -0.25 -18.98
CA VAL A 209 4.54 -0.33 -18.20
C VAL A 209 5.76 -0.03 -19.09
N MET A 210 5.84 -0.64 -20.27
CA MET A 210 6.93 -0.41 -21.22
C MET A 210 7.02 1.05 -21.67
N HIS A 211 5.88 1.67 -22.01
CA HIS A 211 5.83 3.10 -22.35
C HIS A 211 6.32 3.99 -21.20
N ARG A 212 5.87 3.73 -19.97
CA ARG A 212 6.28 4.51 -18.79
C ARG A 212 7.76 4.34 -18.44
N LEU A 213 8.33 3.16 -18.69
CA LEU A 213 9.76 2.91 -18.53
C LEU A 213 10.56 3.74 -19.56
N ASP A 214 10.14 3.73 -20.82
CA ASP A 214 10.77 4.51 -21.89
C ASP A 214 10.74 6.02 -21.61
N GLU A 215 9.56 6.57 -21.24
CA GLU A 215 9.42 7.98 -20.84
C GLU A 215 10.30 8.36 -19.64
N ALA A 216 10.57 7.41 -18.75
CA ALA A 216 11.43 7.62 -17.59
C ALA A 216 12.92 7.37 -17.90
N GLY A 217 13.28 6.99 -19.13
CA GLY A 217 14.65 6.66 -19.54
C GLY A 217 15.17 5.38 -18.89
N LEU A 218 14.30 4.37 -18.72
CA LEU A 218 14.60 3.13 -17.99
C LEU A 218 14.42 1.91 -18.89
N SER A 219 15.27 0.91 -18.66
CA SER A 219 15.07 -0.43 -19.22
C SER A 219 14.13 -1.25 -18.32
N PRO A 220 13.41 -2.23 -18.89
CA PRO A 220 12.67 -3.20 -18.09
C PRO A 220 13.59 -3.92 -17.12
N PRO A 221 13.11 -4.24 -15.91
CA PRO A 221 13.82 -5.14 -15.01
C PRO A 221 13.94 -6.53 -15.65
N ASP A 222 15.15 -7.12 -15.57
CA ASP A 222 15.50 -8.47 -16.02
C ASP A 222 14.66 -9.57 -15.34
#